data_AF-A0A1H8C784-F1
#
_entry.id   AF-A0A1H8C784-F1
#
_cell.length_a   1.000
_cell.length_b   1.000
_cell.length_c   1.000
_cell.angle_alpha   90.00
_cell.angle_beta   90.00
_cell.angle_gamma   90.00
#
_symmetry.space_group_name_H-M   'P 1'
#
loop_
_entity.id
_entity.type
_entity.pdbx_description
1 polymer ?
#
loop_
_entity_poly.entity_id
_entity_poly.type
_entity_poly.pdbx_seq_one_letter_code
_entity_poly.pdbx_strand_id
1 'polypeptide(L)'
;MRILLLFGLITTFVNAYGQDTQRVVKIPVIFHILYADSIQDNGINAQSRDRGNNTQYLTTEKIMAELKDLHDDFLLLNADTSDVLDTFKSRIGNPRVEFFLADTVLQKGGEKGIIRVPTKRNEHKLYTQSKIINPRRFLNVYVGNIGSSFVNSYPWTDSKDDAVHLDFTWVGLDYRLLTHEVGHWLGLWHIYGGNGKCKGDNCKGEGDEVADTPPQRNCTNTICVYCPPDVPDQSCEKGKSSNYNNYMDYSGCRRMFTQGQVKKMRGTLTDHRSELWNNSQLK
;
A
#
# COMPACT_ATOMS: atom_id res chain seq x y z
N MET A 1 -9.40 -4.47 67.16
CA MET A 1 -8.66 -4.51 65.88
C MET A 1 -9.58 -5.11 64.82
N ARG A 2 -10.30 -4.28 64.04
CA ARG A 2 -11.11 -4.71 62.90
C ARG A 2 -10.36 -4.31 61.65
N ILE A 3 -9.88 -5.30 60.89
CA ILE A 3 -9.19 -5.10 59.62
C ILE A 3 -10.28 -4.87 58.56
N LEU A 4 -10.34 -3.65 58.03
CA LEU A 4 -11.07 -3.34 56.80
C LEU A 4 -10.29 -3.92 55.61
N LEU A 5 -10.86 -4.92 54.94
CA LEU A 5 -10.40 -5.36 53.62
C LEU A 5 -11.11 -4.50 52.57
N LEU A 6 -10.41 -3.48 52.07
CA LEU A 6 -10.79 -2.73 50.88
C LEU A 6 -10.49 -3.61 49.65
N PHE A 7 -11.50 -4.27 49.10
CA PHE A 7 -11.41 -4.85 47.76
C PHE A 7 -11.55 -3.71 46.74
N GLY A 8 -10.41 -3.19 46.28
CA GLY A 8 -10.37 -2.32 45.10
C GLY A 8 -10.67 -3.15 43.86
N LEU A 9 -11.87 -3.00 43.29
CA LEU A 9 -12.13 -3.41 41.91
C LEU A 9 -11.30 -2.51 41.00
N ILE A 10 -10.16 -3.02 40.54
CA ILE A 10 -9.49 -2.48 39.37
C ILE A 10 -10.31 -2.95 38.17
N THR A 11 -11.29 -2.15 37.75
CA THR A 11 -11.88 -2.28 36.42
C THR A 11 -10.80 -1.91 35.41
N THR A 12 -10.11 -2.92 34.88
CA THR A 12 -9.35 -2.76 33.65
C THR A 12 -10.36 -2.43 32.55
N PHE A 13 -10.36 -1.17 32.10
CA PHE A 13 -10.98 -0.82 30.82
C PHE A 13 -10.15 -1.48 29.72
N VAL A 14 -10.44 -2.75 29.43
CA VAL A 14 -10.14 -3.29 28.11
C VAL A 14 -11.12 -2.57 27.20
N ASN A 15 -10.67 -1.50 26.54
CA ASN A 15 -11.34 -0.99 25.37
C ASN A 15 -11.30 -2.11 24.32
N ALA A 16 -12.28 -3.01 24.39
CA ALA A 16 -12.69 -3.79 23.25
C ALA A 16 -13.36 -2.81 22.28
N TYR A 17 -12.54 -1.96 21.63
CA TYR A 17 -12.91 -1.46 20.32
C TYR A 17 -13.01 -2.71 19.45
N GLY A 18 -14.21 -3.28 19.37
CA GLY A 18 -14.57 -4.14 18.28
C GLY A 18 -14.34 -3.30 17.03
N GLN A 19 -13.18 -3.48 16.41
CA GLN A 19 -12.83 -2.84 15.15
C GLN A 19 -14.01 -3.13 14.23
N ASP A 20 -14.74 -2.10 13.82
CA ASP A 20 -15.83 -2.25 12.86
C ASP A 20 -15.16 -2.75 11.58
N THR A 21 -15.14 -4.07 11.36
CA THR A 21 -14.51 -4.69 10.20
C THR A 21 -15.44 -4.78 9.02
N GLN A 22 -16.68 -4.27 9.13
CA GLN A 22 -17.69 -4.36 8.08
C GLN A 22 -17.82 -3.06 7.30
N ARG A 23 -17.56 -1.91 7.93
CA ARG A 23 -17.52 -0.60 7.27
C ARG A 23 -16.50 -0.53 6.15
N VAL A 24 -16.96 -0.05 5.00
CA VAL A 24 -16.10 0.40 3.91
C VAL A 24 -15.59 1.80 4.23
N VAL A 25 -14.28 1.96 4.34
CA VAL A 25 -13.62 3.26 4.54
C VAL A 25 -13.30 3.84 3.17
N LYS A 26 -13.82 5.02 2.87
CA LYS A 26 -13.61 5.72 1.60
C LYS A 26 -12.47 6.72 1.74
N ILE A 27 -11.43 6.59 0.92
CA ILE A 27 -10.24 7.45 0.94
C ILE A 27 -10.08 8.14 -0.43
N PRO A 28 -10.21 9.48 -0.49
CA PRO A 28 -9.95 10.21 -1.72
C PRO A 28 -8.43 10.28 -1.98
N VAL A 29 -8.06 10.09 -3.24
CA VAL A 29 -6.67 10.06 -3.71
C VAL A 29 -6.40 11.28 -4.58
N ILE A 30 -5.23 11.88 -4.39
CA ILE A 30 -4.71 12.95 -5.25
C ILE A 30 -3.39 12.48 -5.85
N PHE A 31 -3.29 12.51 -7.18
CA PHE A 31 -2.07 12.21 -7.90
C PHE A 31 -1.30 13.49 -8.25
N HIS A 32 -0.01 13.51 -7.95
CA HIS A 32 0.93 14.55 -8.34
C HIS A 32 1.89 13.97 -9.38
N ILE A 33 1.68 14.27 -10.66
CA ILE A 33 2.48 13.76 -11.78
C ILE A 33 3.56 14.77 -12.14
N LEU A 34 4.81 14.43 -11.83
CA LEU A 34 5.96 15.28 -12.11
C LEU A 34 6.74 14.71 -13.29
N TYR A 35 6.88 15.49 -14.36
CA TYR A 35 7.44 15.02 -15.61
C TYR A 35 8.43 16.04 -16.21
N ALA A 36 9.51 15.53 -16.79
CA ALA A 36 10.51 16.32 -17.50
C ALA A 36 10.42 16.16 -19.03
N ASP A 37 9.80 15.08 -19.51
CA ASP A 37 9.51 14.88 -20.93
C ASP A 37 8.14 15.42 -21.32
N SER A 38 8.01 15.94 -22.54
CA SER A 38 6.74 16.45 -23.05
C SER A 38 6.00 15.45 -23.94
N ILE A 39 6.48 14.21 -24.04
CA ILE A 39 5.88 13.18 -24.88
C ILE A 39 4.86 12.41 -24.04
N GLN A 40 3.63 12.32 -24.52
CA GLN A 40 2.60 11.49 -23.91
C GLN A 40 2.93 10.01 -24.09
N ASP A 41 2.77 9.23 -23.03
CA ASP A 41 2.87 7.77 -23.13
C ASP A 41 1.78 7.24 -24.09
N ASN A 42 2.12 6.27 -24.94
CA ASN A 42 1.21 5.75 -25.98
C ASN A 42 0.13 4.80 -25.42
N GLY A 43 -0.15 4.86 -24.11
CA GLY A 43 -1.18 4.07 -23.43
C GLY A 43 -0.72 2.68 -22.99
N ILE A 44 -1.68 1.86 -22.54
CA ILE A 44 -1.43 0.49 -22.07
C ILE A 44 -1.16 -0.40 -23.28
N ASN A 45 0.11 -0.68 -23.57
CA ASN A 45 0.49 -1.71 -24.52
C ASN A 45 0.45 -3.08 -23.82
N ALA A 46 -0.58 -3.87 -24.11
CA ALA A 46 -0.69 -5.26 -23.62
C ALA A 46 0.53 -6.15 -23.98
N GLN A 47 1.44 -5.66 -24.83
CA GLN A 47 2.66 -6.31 -25.28
C GLN A 47 3.96 -5.84 -24.60
N SER A 48 4.05 -4.72 -23.85
CA SER A 48 5.32 -4.35 -23.18
C SER A 48 5.47 -4.91 -21.78
N ARG A 49 5.33 -6.23 -21.69
CA ARG A 49 5.64 -6.99 -20.48
C ARG A 49 7.12 -6.86 -20.05
N ASP A 50 7.98 -6.23 -20.86
CA ASP A 50 9.42 -6.07 -20.66
C ASP A 50 9.95 -4.64 -20.60
N ARG A 51 9.13 -3.60 -20.81
CA ARG A 51 9.57 -2.20 -20.68
C ARG A 51 8.42 -1.44 -20.08
N GLY A 52 8.61 -0.96 -18.85
CA GLY A 52 7.63 -0.09 -18.21
C GLY A 52 7.37 1.18 -19.02
N ASN A 53 6.67 2.14 -18.44
CA ASN A 53 6.37 3.41 -19.08
C ASN A 53 7.69 4.07 -19.53
N ASN A 54 7.75 4.51 -20.79
CA ASN A 54 8.96 5.09 -21.38
C ASN A 54 8.95 6.63 -21.36
N THR A 55 7.86 7.22 -20.88
CA THR A 55 7.68 8.67 -20.71
C THR A 55 7.10 8.97 -19.33
N GLN A 56 7.56 10.05 -18.72
CA GLN A 56 7.16 10.49 -17.38
C GLN A 56 5.80 11.19 -17.39
N TYR A 57 5.40 11.76 -18.53
CA TYR A 57 4.02 12.24 -18.72
C TYR A 57 3.05 11.05 -18.89
N LEU A 58 2.61 10.48 -17.78
CA LEU A 58 1.64 9.39 -17.76
C LEU A 58 0.24 9.87 -18.12
N THR A 59 -0.45 9.18 -19.01
CA THR A 59 -1.84 9.53 -19.36
C THR A 59 -2.78 9.25 -18.18
N THR A 60 -3.98 9.83 -18.23
CA THR A 60 -5.00 9.63 -17.20
C THR A 60 -5.46 8.18 -17.15
N GLU A 61 -5.49 7.49 -18.29
CA GLU A 61 -5.83 6.07 -18.36
C GLU A 61 -4.86 5.21 -17.54
N LYS A 62 -3.55 5.52 -17.55
CA LYS A 62 -2.54 4.81 -16.74
C LYS A 62 -2.73 5.05 -15.25
N ILE A 63 -2.98 6.31 -14.87
CA ILE A 63 -3.23 6.70 -13.47
C ILE A 63 -4.49 6.00 -12.95
N MET A 64 -5.54 5.96 -13.77
CA MET A 64 -6.80 5.30 -13.44
C MET A 64 -6.66 3.78 -13.39
N ALA A 65 -5.80 3.18 -14.22
CA ALA A 65 -5.48 1.75 -14.13
C ALA A 65 -4.81 1.41 -12.78
N GLU A 66 -3.79 2.17 -12.37
CA GLU A 66 -3.14 1.98 -11.06
C GLU A 66 -4.13 2.19 -9.90
N LEU A 67 -4.98 3.22 -9.98
CA LEU A 67 -6.01 3.46 -8.98
C LEU A 67 -7.05 2.33 -8.94
N LYS A 68 -7.40 1.76 -10.10
CA LYS A 68 -8.33 0.63 -10.18
C LYS A 68 -7.73 -0.61 -9.52
N ASP A 69 -6.45 -0.88 -9.77
CA ASP A 69 -5.73 -1.99 -9.12
C ASP A 69 -5.76 -1.83 -7.60
N LEU A 70 -5.39 -0.64 -7.11
CA LEU A 70 -5.46 -0.29 -5.68
C LEU A 70 -6.89 -0.48 -5.13
N HIS A 71 -7.89 0.00 -5.84
CA HIS A 71 -9.29 -0.13 -5.44
C HIS A 71 -9.73 -1.59 -5.34
N ASP A 72 -9.42 -2.40 -6.35
CA ASP A 72 -9.82 -3.80 -6.40
C ASP A 72 -9.12 -4.62 -5.31
N ASP A 73 -7.81 -4.43 -5.10
CA ASP A 73 -7.04 -5.14 -4.08
C ASP A 73 -7.55 -4.84 -2.66
N PHE A 74 -7.86 -3.57 -2.37
CA PHE A 74 -8.31 -3.14 -1.05
C PHE A 74 -9.80 -3.39 -0.76
N LEU A 75 -10.57 -3.78 -1.79
CA LEU A 75 -11.94 -4.28 -1.66
C LEU A 75 -12.07 -5.79 -1.90
N LEU A 76 -10.96 -6.49 -2.16
CA LEU A 76 -10.92 -7.91 -2.53
C LEU A 76 -11.83 -8.22 -3.73
N LEU A 77 -11.75 -7.39 -4.77
CA LEU A 77 -12.45 -7.56 -6.04
C LEU A 77 -11.54 -8.17 -7.12
N ASN A 78 -10.24 -8.29 -6.84
CA ASN A 78 -9.24 -8.83 -7.73
C ASN A 78 -9.44 -10.35 -7.94
N ALA A 79 -9.75 -10.72 -9.19
CA ALA A 79 -10.07 -12.10 -9.57
C ALA A 79 -8.86 -13.05 -9.45
N ASP A 80 -7.64 -12.51 -9.55
CA ASP A 80 -6.38 -13.25 -9.43
C ASP A 80 -6.15 -13.86 -8.03
N THR A 81 -6.97 -13.54 -7.02
CA THR A 81 -7.02 -14.27 -5.75
C THR A 81 -7.28 -15.77 -5.91
N SER A 82 -7.86 -16.21 -7.04
CA SER A 82 -7.97 -17.63 -7.40
C SER A 82 -6.63 -18.35 -7.45
N ASP A 83 -5.57 -17.61 -7.78
CA ASP A 83 -4.22 -18.11 -8.02
C ASP A 83 -3.31 -18.00 -6.78
N VAL A 84 -3.87 -17.57 -5.64
CA VAL A 84 -3.17 -17.63 -4.35
C VAL A 84 -2.95 -19.09 -3.99
N LEU A 85 -1.76 -19.42 -3.45
CA LEU A 85 -1.47 -20.77 -2.96
C LEU A 85 -2.58 -21.28 -2.02
N ASP A 86 -3.01 -22.53 -2.21
CA ASP A 86 -4.15 -23.10 -1.47
C ASP A 86 -3.98 -23.02 0.06
N THR A 87 -2.75 -23.15 0.56
CA THR A 87 -2.41 -23.02 1.99
C THR A 87 -2.70 -21.64 2.58
N PHE A 88 -2.80 -20.60 1.75
CA PHE A 88 -3.07 -19.22 2.14
C PHE A 88 -4.46 -18.72 1.78
N LYS A 89 -5.25 -19.46 0.98
CA LYS A 89 -6.61 -19.05 0.59
C LYS A 89 -7.50 -18.75 1.79
N SER A 90 -7.42 -19.56 2.86
CA SER A 90 -8.22 -19.33 4.07
C SER A 90 -7.78 -18.11 4.90
N ARG A 91 -6.62 -17.52 4.60
CA ARG A 91 -6.06 -16.35 5.30
C ARG A 91 -6.32 -15.04 4.58
N ILE A 92 -6.85 -15.08 3.36
CA ILE A 92 -7.16 -13.88 2.58
C ILE A 92 -8.12 -12.99 3.39
N GLY A 93 -7.75 -11.72 3.53
CA GLY A 93 -8.53 -10.68 4.21
C GLY A 93 -8.98 -9.61 3.23
N ASN A 94 -10.19 -9.08 3.44
CA ASN A 94 -10.69 -7.91 2.72
C ASN A 94 -10.46 -6.66 3.58
N PRO A 95 -9.58 -5.72 3.17
CA PRO A 95 -9.35 -4.48 3.91
C PRO A 95 -10.60 -3.60 4.06
N ARG A 96 -11.51 -3.68 3.08
CA ARG A 96 -12.71 -2.84 2.95
C ARG A 96 -12.35 -1.36 2.96
N VAL A 97 -11.39 -1.00 2.11
CA VAL A 97 -11.00 0.39 1.88
C VAL A 97 -11.25 0.70 0.41
N GLU A 98 -12.13 1.66 0.15
CA GLU A 98 -12.45 2.14 -1.19
C GLU A 98 -11.60 3.36 -1.49
N PHE A 99 -10.66 3.21 -2.42
CA PHE A 99 -9.90 4.32 -2.97
C PHE A 99 -10.60 4.88 -4.21
N PHE A 100 -10.64 6.20 -4.32
CA PHE A 100 -11.26 6.90 -5.44
C PHE A 100 -10.56 8.23 -5.68
N LEU A 101 -10.62 8.74 -6.91
CA LEU A 101 -10.00 10.02 -7.26
C LEU A 101 -10.76 11.17 -6.58
N ALA A 102 -10.04 12.13 -6.00
CA ALA A 102 -10.66 13.29 -5.36
C ALA A 102 -11.50 14.09 -6.37
N ASP A 103 -12.76 14.42 -6.01
CA ASP A 103 -13.70 15.13 -6.88
C ASP A 103 -13.46 16.66 -6.92
N THR A 104 -12.20 17.08 -6.99
CA THR A 104 -11.81 18.49 -6.93
C THR A 104 -10.78 18.81 -8.00
N VAL A 105 -11.02 19.88 -8.77
CA VAL A 105 -10.05 20.41 -9.73
C VAL A 105 -9.02 21.26 -8.97
N LEU A 106 -7.79 20.77 -8.89
CA LEU A 106 -6.71 21.36 -8.09
C LEU A 106 -5.76 22.24 -8.93
N GLN A 107 -5.90 22.20 -10.26
CA GLN A 107 -5.11 22.97 -11.22
C GLN A 107 -6.05 23.59 -12.26
N LYS A 108 -5.87 24.88 -12.60
CA LYS A 108 -6.73 25.57 -13.57
C LYS A 108 -6.65 24.88 -14.94
N GLY A 109 -7.80 24.44 -15.47
CA GLY A 109 -7.87 23.68 -16.72
C GLY A 109 -7.34 22.24 -16.62
N GLY A 110 -7.05 21.78 -15.41
CA GLY A 110 -6.61 20.41 -15.13
C GLY A 110 -7.77 19.47 -14.81
N GLU A 111 -7.39 18.27 -14.41
CA GLU A 111 -8.31 17.18 -14.12
C GLU A 111 -8.65 17.13 -12.63
N LYS A 112 -9.78 16.51 -12.29
CA LYS A 112 -10.14 16.30 -10.89
C LYS A 112 -9.14 15.33 -10.25
N GLY A 113 -8.62 15.68 -9.07
CA GLY A 113 -7.72 14.84 -8.29
C GLY A 113 -6.35 14.55 -8.92
N ILE A 114 -6.02 15.15 -10.08
CA ILE A 114 -4.70 14.98 -10.73
C ILE A 114 -4.07 16.35 -10.95
N ILE A 115 -2.86 16.51 -10.43
CA ILE A 115 -2.02 17.69 -10.62
C ILE A 115 -0.85 17.28 -11.51
N ARG A 116 -0.64 18.00 -12.61
CA ARG A 116 0.44 17.73 -13.57
C ARG A 116 1.44 18.88 -13.54
N VAL A 117 2.69 18.58 -13.19
CA VAL A 117 3.75 19.58 -13.01
C VAL A 117 4.93 19.29 -13.95
N PRO A 118 5.13 20.10 -15.01
CA PRO A 118 6.37 20.03 -15.78
C PRO A 118 7.53 20.50 -14.90
N THR A 119 8.60 19.71 -14.82
CA THR A 119 9.75 19.99 -13.97
C THR A 119 11.06 19.59 -14.64
N LYS A 120 12.16 20.24 -14.24
CA LYS A 120 13.51 19.83 -14.63
C LYS A 120 14.13 18.80 -13.67
N ARG A 121 13.48 18.55 -12.53
CA ARG A 121 13.93 17.62 -11.47
C ARG A 121 12.73 16.87 -10.92
N ASN A 122 12.68 15.57 -11.14
CA ASN A 122 11.67 14.66 -10.61
C ASN A 122 12.24 13.35 -10.08
N GLU A 123 13.50 13.35 -9.64
CA GLU A 123 14.14 12.15 -9.07
C GLU A 123 14.02 12.06 -7.55
N HIS A 124 13.86 13.19 -6.85
CA HIS A 124 13.75 13.23 -5.40
C HIS A 124 13.00 14.47 -4.93
N LYS A 125 12.48 14.42 -3.69
CA LYS A 125 11.80 15.55 -3.02
C LYS A 125 10.67 16.16 -3.87
N LEU A 126 9.85 15.33 -4.49
CA LEU A 126 8.77 15.74 -5.41
C LEU A 126 7.78 16.72 -4.75
N TYR A 127 7.56 16.60 -3.44
CA TYR A 127 6.75 17.50 -2.62
C TYR A 127 7.22 18.96 -2.61
N THR A 128 8.47 19.23 -3.03
CA THR A 128 8.98 20.60 -3.20
C THR A 128 8.52 21.27 -4.50
N GLN A 129 8.11 20.47 -5.48
CA GLN A 129 7.70 20.94 -6.81
C GLN A 129 6.17 20.96 -6.95
N SER A 130 5.47 20.06 -6.26
CA SER A 130 4.01 20.06 -6.17
C SER A 130 3.61 20.04 -4.71
N LYS A 131 2.79 21.00 -4.29
CA LYS A 131 2.39 21.16 -2.90
C LYS A 131 1.46 20.02 -2.49
N ILE A 132 1.76 19.38 -1.36
CA ILE A 132 0.89 18.37 -0.75
C ILE A 132 -0.50 18.93 -0.40
N ILE A 133 -1.55 18.15 -0.63
CA ILE A 133 -2.93 18.53 -0.38
C ILE A 133 -3.45 17.77 0.84
N ASN A 134 -3.57 18.49 1.96
CA ASN A 134 -4.11 18.03 3.25
C ASN A 134 -3.98 16.50 3.50
N PRO A 135 -2.81 16.01 3.94
CA PRO A 135 -2.54 14.58 4.10
C PRO A 135 -3.44 13.88 5.15
N ARG A 136 -4.15 14.64 6.00
CA ARG A 136 -5.15 14.07 6.91
C ARG A 136 -6.46 13.70 6.22
N ARG A 137 -6.72 14.25 5.04
CA ARG A 137 -7.97 14.09 4.30
C ARG A 137 -7.81 13.40 2.95
N PHE A 138 -6.59 13.33 2.42
CA PHE A 138 -6.30 12.73 1.12
C PHE A 138 -5.07 11.84 1.20
N LEU A 139 -5.12 10.69 0.51
CA LEU A 139 -3.90 9.98 0.13
C LEU A 139 -3.22 10.76 -1.00
N ASN A 140 -2.06 11.33 -0.73
CA ASN A 140 -1.25 12.01 -1.73
C ASN A 140 -0.29 10.99 -2.36
N VAL A 141 -0.33 10.88 -3.69
CA VAL A 141 0.51 9.96 -4.47
C VAL A 141 1.35 10.77 -5.45
N TYR A 142 2.65 10.84 -5.22
CA TYR A 142 3.59 11.45 -6.16
C TYR A 142 4.09 10.43 -7.15
N VAL A 143 4.16 10.81 -8.42
CA VAL A 143 4.76 10.01 -9.49
C VAL A 143 5.88 10.81 -10.15
N GLY A 144 7.06 10.20 -10.28
CA GLY A 144 8.23 10.80 -10.91
C GLY A 144 9.27 9.77 -11.31
N ASN A 145 10.41 10.22 -11.84
CA ASN A 145 11.55 9.37 -12.22
C ASN A 145 12.50 9.17 -11.04
N ILE A 146 12.03 8.47 -10.02
CA ILE A 146 12.65 8.39 -8.69
C ILE A 146 13.46 7.11 -8.46
N GLY A 147 13.43 6.16 -9.41
CA GLY A 147 14.20 4.91 -9.39
C GLY A 147 13.71 3.85 -8.39
N SER A 148 12.98 4.24 -7.35
CA SER A 148 12.38 3.35 -6.35
C SER A 148 11.13 3.98 -5.76
N SER A 149 10.11 3.16 -5.45
CA SER A 149 8.89 3.60 -4.78
C SER A 149 9.02 3.44 -3.27
N PHE A 150 8.31 4.30 -2.51
CA PHE A 150 8.38 4.32 -1.05
C PHE A 150 7.24 5.16 -0.44
N VAL A 151 7.01 4.96 0.85
CA VAL A 151 6.29 5.92 1.72
C VAL A 151 7.31 6.75 2.50
N ASN A 152 7.12 8.07 2.56
CA ASN A 152 8.09 8.98 3.16
C ASN A 152 7.92 9.19 4.68
N SER A 153 6.84 8.66 5.27
CA SER A 153 6.58 8.71 6.71
C SER A 153 5.87 7.46 7.22
N TYR A 154 6.11 7.17 8.50
CA TYR A 154 5.31 6.18 9.21
C TYR A 154 3.97 6.77 9.65
N PRO A 155 2.91 5.95 9.75
CA PRO A 155 1.58 6.45 10.12
C PRO A 155 1.54 7.21 11.46
N TRP A 156 2.37 6.80 12.44
CA TRP A 156 2.39 7.38 13.78
C TRP A 156 3.18 8.70 13.90
N THR A 157 3.78 9.22 12.82
CA THR A 157 4.55 10.47 12.88
C THR A 157 3.74 11.73 12.55
N ASP A 158 2.51 11.58 12.04
CA ASP A 158 1.63 12.70 11.67
C ASP A 158 2.33 13.75 10.78
N SER A 159 3.08 13.25 9.80
CA SER A 159 3.94 14.06 8.93
C SER A 159 3.13 15.01 8.05
N LYS A 160 3.56 16.27 7.97
CA LYS A 160 2.98 17.26 7.06
C LYS A 160 3.24 16.94 5.59
N ASP A 161 4.21 16.10 5.32
CA ASP A 161 4.61 15.67 3.97
C ASP A 161 4.11 14.24 3.66
N ASP A 162 3.26 13.62 4.49
CA ASP A 162 2.83 12.22 4.36
C ASP A 162 2.24 11.88 2.98
N ALA A 163 2.99 11.06 2.23
CA ALA A 163 2.64 10.69 0.87
C ALA A 163 3.28 9.35 0.46
N VAL A 164 2.66 8.73 -0.54
CA VAL A 164 3.23 7.63 -1.30
C VAL A 164 3.98 8.20 -2.50
N HIS A 165 5.15 7.66 -2.80
CA HIS A 165 5.97 8.03 -3.96
C HIS A 165 6.14 6.80 -4.86
N LEU A 166 5.77 6.95 -6.12
CA LEU A 166 5.89 5.92 -7.14
C LEU A 166 6.90 6.31 -8.21
N ASP A 167 7.71 5.34 -8.62
CA ASP A 167 8.45 5.45 -9.87
C ASP A 167 7.51 5.29 -11.06
N PHE A 168 7.57 6.25 -12.00
CA PHE A 168 6.65 6.32 -13.13
C PHE A 168 6.70 5.07 -14.02
N THR A 169 7.83 4.34 -14.05
CA THR A 169 8.05 3.19 -14.95
C THR A 169 6.98 2.11 -14.78
N TRP A 170 6.43 1.94 -13.57
CA TRP A 170 5.60 0.77 -13.25
C TRP A 170 4.11 1.08 -13.03
N VAL A 171 3.72 2.35 -13.16
CA VAL A 171 2.34 2.81 -12.90
C VAL A 171 1.38 2.33 -13.99
N GLY A 172 0.26 1.74 -13.58
CA GLY A 172 -0.83 1.32 -14.46
C GLY A 172 -0.50 0.08 -15.30
N LEU A 173 0.36 -0.79 -14.76
CA LEU A 173 0.87 -1.99 -15.42
C LEU A 173 0.59 -3.27 -14.62
N ASP A 174 -0.41 -3.27 -13.73
CA ASP A 174 -0.79 -4.44 -12.93
C ASP A 174 0.31 -4.89 -11.94
N TYR A 175 1.28 -4.02 -11.65
CA TYR A 175 2.46 -4.33 -10.82
C TYR A 175 2.16 -4.36 -9.31
N ARG A 176 0.97 -3.86 -8.92
CA ARG A 176 0.51 -3.76 -7.52
C ARG A 176 1.46 -2.94 -6.64
N LEU A 177 2.16 -1.97 -7.24
CA LEU A 177 3.16 -1.17 -6.54
C LEU A 177 2.50 -0.18 -5.59
N LEU A 178 1.49 0.56 -6.05
CA LEU A 178 0.73 1.44 -5.19
C LEU A 178 0.05 0.64 -4.07
N THR A 179 -0.45 -0.57 -4.35
CA THR A 179 -1.02 -1.45 -3.32
C THR A 179 -0.02 -1.79 -2.23
N HIS A 180 1.22 -2.15 -2.59
CA HIS A 180 2.31 -2.40 -1.65
C HIS A 180 2.62 -1.16 -0.80
N GLU A 181 2.86 -0.01 -1.44
CA GLU A 181 3.21 1.22 -0.72
C GLU A 181 2.04 1.72 0.16
N VAL A 182 0.80 1.57 -0.28
CA VAL A 182 -0.36 1.90 0.56
C VAL A 182 -0.47 0.95 1.76
N GLY A 183 -0.04 -0.31 1.62
CA GLY A 183 0.14 -1.22 2.75
C GLY A 183 1.09 -0.63 3.81
N HIS A 184 2.24 -0.10 3.40
CA HIS A 184 3.16 0.62 4.31
C HIS A 184 2.53 1.89 4.89
N TRP A 185 1.82 2.67 4.07
CA TRP A 185 1.11 3.88 4.50
C TRP A 185 -0.01 3.57 5.52
N LEU A 186 -0.48 2.32 5.55
CA LEU A 186 -1.42 1.77 6.54
C LEU A 186 -0.73 0.94 7.64
N GLY A 187 0.59 1.03 7.77
CA GLY A 187 1.35 0.47 8.90
C GLY A 187 1.73 -1.00 8.76
N LEU A 188 1.68 -1.58 7.56
CA LEU A 188 2.22 -2.90 7.31
C LEU A 188 3.74 -2.84 7.11
N TRP A 189 4.42 -3.88 7.55
CA TRP A 189 5.83 -4.12 7.25
C TRP A 189 5.95 -5.14 6.13
N HIS A 190 7.15 -5.23 5.54
CA HIS A 190 7.50 -6.35 4.69
C HIS A 190 7.38 -7.68 5.44
N ILE A 191 6.81 -8.72 4.81
CA ILE A 191 6.55 -10.02 5.49
C ILE A 191 7.82 -10.75 5.95
N TYR A 192 8.98 -10.37 5.42
CA TYR A 192 10.29 -10.89 5.81
C TYR A 192 11.00 -10.03 6.87
N GLY A 193 10.35 -8.97 7.39
CA GLY A 193 10.77 -8.19 8.56
C GLY A 193 12.11 -7.41 8.48
N GLY A 194 12.53 -6.88 9.63
CA GLY A 194 13.93 -6.71 10.04
C GLY A 194 14.79 -5.54 9.53
N ASN A 195 14.37 -4.81 8.49
CA ASN A 195 14.95 -3.52 7.99
C ASN A 195 14.47 -3.18 6.55
N GLY A 196 13.58 -3.99 5.97
CA GLY A 196 13.07 -3.82 4.60
C GLY A 196 14.09 -4.17 3.51
N LYS A 197 15.32 -4.54 3.85
CA LYS A 197 16.33 -4.95 2.88
C LYS A 197 16.09 -6.40 2.49
N CYS A 198 16.01 -6.64 1.19
CA CYS A 198 15.95 -8.00 0.65
C CYS A 198 17.32 -8.71 0.74
N LYS A 199 17.90 -8.81 1.94
CA LYS A 199 19.20 -9.42 2.21
C LYS A 199 19.23 -10.06 3.59
N GLY A 200 19.91 -11.19 3.70
CA GLY A 200 20.20 -11.85 4.97
C GLY A 200 19.23 -12.97 5.31
N ASP A 201 19.28 -13.37 6.58
CA ASP A 201 18.40 -14.37 7.19
C ASP A 201 17.64 -13.72 8.34
N ASN A 202 16.34 -13.47 8.12
CA ASN A 202 15.46 -12.83 9.08
C ASN A 202 14.62 -13.82 9.89
N CYS A 203 14.93 -15.13 9.84
CA CYS A 203 14.12 -16.15 10.52
C CYS A 203 14.12 -16.07 12.06
N LYS A 204 15.03 -15.28 12.63
CA LYS A 204 15.11 -15.01 14.08
C LYS A 204 14.78 -13.55 14.42
N GLY A 205 14.32 -12.77 13.44
CA GLY A 205 13.91 -11.39 13.65
C GLY A 205 12.50 -11.29 14.25
N GLU A 206 12.06 -10.06 14.49
CA GLU A 206 10.73 -9.74 15.03
C GLU A 206 9.59 -10.02 14.03
N GLY A 207 9.92 -10.29 12.76
CA GLY A 207 8.96 -10.48 11.68
C GLY A 207 8.32 -9.17 11.23
N ASP A 208 7.07 -9.25 10.77
CA ASP A 208 6.25 -8.11 10.35
C ASP A 208 5.18 -7.73 11.39
N GLU A 209 5.24 -8.36 12.58
CA GLU A 209 4.28 -8.25 13.68
C GLU A 209 2.84 -8.63 13.29
N VAL A 210 2.68 -9.52 12.30
CA VAL A 210 1.38 -10.08 11.92
C VAL A 210 1.42 -11.60 12.11
N ALA A 211 0.54 -12.14 12.93
CA ALA A 211 0.64 -13.55 13.34
C ALA A 211 0.28 -14.56 12.24
N ASP A 212 -0.52 -14.17 11.24
CA ASP A 212 -0.99 -15.05 10.18
C ASP A 212 -0.18 -14.96 8.87
N THR A 213 0.86 -14.12 8.84
CA THR A 213 1.92 -14.15 7.83
C THR A 213 3.02 -15.11 8.31
N PRO A 214 3.32 -16.20 7.56
CA PRO A 214 4.39 -17.12 7.96
C PRO A 214 5.75 -16.42 7.99
N PRO A 215 6.64 -16.78 8.93
CA PRO A 215 7.99 -16.23 8.98
C PRO A 215 8.77 -16.50 7.70
N GLN A 216 9.40 -15.46 7.17
CA GLN A 216 10.11 -15.50 5.91
C GLN A 216 11.55 -14.99 6.07
N ARG A 217 12.50 -15.72 5.47
CA ARG A 217 13.94 -15.50 5.58
C ARG A 217 14.37 -14.20 4.93
N ASN A 218 13.86 -13.94 3.72
CA ASN A 218 14.22 -12.83 2.86
C ASN A 218 13.09 -12.58 1.85
N CYS A 219 13.08 -11.47 1.12
CA CYS A 219 12.07 -11.23 0.08
C CYS A 219 12.14 -12.24 -1.07
N THR A 220 11.01 -12.52 -1.72
CA THR A 220 11.00 -13.29 -2.98
C THR A 220 11.27 -12.35 -4.15
N ASN A 221 12.55 -12.01 -4.36
CA ASN A 221 12.99 -11.04 -5.38
C ASN A 221 12.84 -11.59 -6.81
N THR A 222 11.65 -11.42 -7.40
CA THR A 222 11.31 -11.89 -8.74
C THR A 222 10.82 -10.75 -9.62
N ILE A 223 10.90 -10.92 -10.94
CA ILE A 223 10.39 -9.93 -11.89
C ILE A 223 8.90 -9.73 -11.63
N CYS A 224 8.52 -8.48 -11.43
CA CYS A 224 7.24 -8.19 -10.79
C CYS A 224 6.04 -8.13 -11.75
N VAL A 225 6.28 -8.19 -13.06
CA VAL A 225 5.23 -8.15 -14.11
C VAL A 225 4.70 -9.56 -14.44
N TYR A 226 5.39 -10.61 -13.97
CA TYR A 226 5.04 -11.99 -14.26
C TYR A 226 5.32 -12.85 -13.03
N CYS A 227 4.35 -13.67 -12.65
CA CYS A 227 4.58 -14.70 -11.64
C CYS A 227 5.34 -15.87 -12.27
N PRO A 228 6.63 -16.09 -11.96
CA PRO A 228 7.38 -17.20 -12.54
C PRO A 228 6.80 -18.54 -12.10
N PRO A 229 6.88 -19.59 -12.93
CA PRO A 229 6.39 -20.93 -12.55
C PRO A 229 7.16 -21.48 -11.35
N ASP A 230 8.46 -21.19 -11.28
CA ASP A 230 9.35 -21.60 -10.20
C ASP A 230 9.64 -20.40 -9.30
N VAL A 231 8.72 -20.12 -8.38
CA VAL A 231 8.89 -19.05 -7.40
C VAL A 231 9.84 -19.51 -6.28
N PRO A 232 10.94 -18.80 -6.00
CA PRO A 232 11.84 -19.16 -4.91
C PRO A 232 11.14 -19.09 -3.55
N ASP A 233 11.11 -20.22 -2.85
CA ASP A 233 10.60 -20.29 -1.48
C ASP A 233 11.59 -19.65 -0.51
N GLN A 234 11.08 -18.74 0.31
CA GLN A 234 11.84 -18.02 1.33
C GLN A 234 11.41 -18.38 2.75
N SER A 235 10.64 -19.46 2.92
CA SER A 235 10.16 -19.88 4.23
C SER A 235 11.30 -20.14 5.23
N CYS A 236 11.08 -19.71 6.45
CA CYS A 236 11.93 -20.06 7.59
C CYS A 236 11.68 -21.47 8.11
N GLU A 237 10.56 -22.07 7.71
CA GLU A 237 10.11 -23.36 8.20
C GLU A 237 10.22 -24.42 7.10
N LYS A 238 11.01 -25.46 7.37
CA LYS A 238 11.22 -26.56 6.42
C LYS A 238 9.88 -27.21 6.06
N GLY A 239 9.58 -27.28 4.77
CA GLY A 239 8.37 -27.92 4.24
C GLY A 239 7.11 -27.05 4.28
N LYS A 240 7.23 -25.77 4.67
CA LYS A 240 6.17 -24.77 4.50
C LYS A 240 6.59 -23.76 3.43
N SER A 241 5.63 -23.25 2.68
CA SER A 241 5.87 -22.20 1.68
C SER A 241 5.92 -20.81 2.30
N SER A 242 6.74 -19.92 1.73
CA SER A 242 6.63 -18.48 1.94
C SER A 242 5.35 -17.93 1.31
N ASN A 243 4.81 -16.84 1.88
CA ASN A 243 3.63 -16.18 1.33
C ASN A 243 4.02 -15.17 0.25
N TYR A 244 4.66 -15.63 -0.83
CA TYR A 244 5.08 -14.75 -1.93
C TYR A 244 3.88 -14.13 -2.70
N ASN A 245 2.65 -14.62 -2.50
CA ASN A 245 1.45 -13.96 -3.01
C ASN A 245 1.03 -12.75 -2.18
N ASN A 246 1.68 -12.47 -1.05
CA ASN A 246 1.35 -11.32 -0.22
C ASN A 246 1.78 -10.01 -0.89
N TYR A 247 0.93 -8.97 -0.84
CA TYR A 247 1.28 -7.65 -1.35
C TYR A 247 2.49 -7.03 -0.67
N MET A 248 2.84 -7.43 0.56
CA MET A 248 4.00 -6.93 1.29
C MET A 248 5.29 -7.74 1.05
N ASP A 249 5.31 -8.60 0.03
CA ASP A 249 6.52 -9.21 -0.52
C ASP A 249 7.06 -8.43 -1.74
N TYR A 250 8.26 -8.72 -2.21
CA TYR A 250 8.81 -8.21 -3.48
C TYR A 250 8.62 -9.16 -4.67
N SER A 251 7.81 -10.20 -4.52
CA SER A 251 7.42 -11.11 -5.60
C SER A 251 6.66 -10.41 -6.74
N GLY A 252 6.70 -10.97 -7.95
CA GLY A 252 5.77 -10.63 -9.03
C GLY A 252 4.42 -11.33 -8.99
N CYS A 253 4.14 -12.08 -7.92
CA CYS A 253 2.93 -12.88 -7.77
C CYS A 253 1.93 -12.29 -6.76
N ARG A 254 2.07 -11.02 -6.39
CA ARG A 254 1.31 -10.37 -5.30
C ARG A 254 -0.17 -10.24 -5.63
N ARG A 255 -1.04 -10.77 -4.76
CA ARG A 255 -2.48 -10.93 -4.99
C ARG A 255 -3.33 -10.88 -3.72
N MET A 256 -2.73 -10.75 -2.54
CA MET A 256 -3.50 -10.84 -1.29
C MET A 256 -2.91 -10.09 -0.09
N PHE A 257 -3.80 -9.61 0.79
CA PHE A 257 -3.50 -9.26 2.19
C PHE A 257 -4.08 -10.31 3.12
N THR A 258 -3.42 -10.60 4.24
CA THR A 258 -3.96 -11.53 5.24
C THR A 258 -5.02 -10.85 6.13
N GLN A 259 -5.85 -11.64 6.80
CA GLN A 259 -6.81 -11.12 7.79
C GLN A 259 -6.10 -10.37 8.93
N GLY A 260 -4.92 -10.83 9.36
CA GLY A 260 -4.08 -10.14 10.35
C GLY A 260 -3.56 -8.80 9.85
N GLN A 261 -3.10 -8.71 8.59
CA GLN A 261 -2.70 -7.45 7.97
C GLN A 261 -3.89 -6.49 7.88
N VAL A 262 -5.08 -6.97 7.49
CA VAL A 262 -6.31 -6.17 7.49
C VAL A 262 -6.59 -5.59 8.87
N LYS A 263 -6.50 -6.40 9.94
CA LYS A 263 -6.69 -5.92 11.31
C LYS A 263 -5.70 -4.79 11.66
N LYS A 264 -4.42 -4.94 11.28
CA LYS A 264 -3.39 -3.93 11.51
C LYS A 264 -3.69 -2.63 10.75
N MET A 265 -4.01 -2.72 9.45
CA MET A 265 -4.37 -1.55 8.63
C MET A 265 -5.58 -0.80 9.18
N ARG A 266 -6.62 -1.51 9.63
CA ARG A 266 -7.81 -0.88 10.23
C ARG A 266 -7.49 -0.20 11.56
N GLY A 267 -6.65 -0.80 12.40
CA GLY A 267 -6.12 -0.15 13.61
C GLY A 267 -5.35 1.14 13.28
N THR A 268 -4.50 1.12 12.25
CA THR A 268 -3.80 2.33 11.79
C THR A 268 -4.78 3.42 11.35
N LEU A 269 -5.86 3.06 10.64
CA LEU A 269 -6.88 4.01 10.23
C LEU A 269 -7.59 4.66 11.41
N THR A 270 -7.93 3.88 12.45
CA THR A 270 -8.58 4.42 13.65
C THR A 270 -7.64 5.28 14.48
N ASP A 271 -6.40 4.84 14.66
CA ASP A 271 -5.49 5.37 15.68
C ASP A 271 -4.66 6.55 15.15
N HIS A 272 -4.32 6.53 13.86
CA HIS A 272 -3.39 7.48 13.25
C HIS A 272 -3.97 8.25 12.06
N ARG A 273 -5.06 7.76 11.45
CA ARG A 273 -5.71 8.41 10.29
C ARG A 273 -7.20 8.68 10.55
N SER A 274 -7.53 9.08 11.78
CA SER A 274 -8.89 9.19 12.27
C SER A 274 -9.79 10.13 11.47
N GLU A 275 -9.25 11.16 10.82
CA GLU A 275 -10.01 12.02 9.90
C GLU A 275 -10.50 11.27 8.66
N LEU A 276 -9.67 10.41 8.06
CA LEU A 276 -10.09 9.53 6.96
C LEU A 276 -11.09 8.48 7.43
N TRP A 277 -10.86 7.91 8.62
CA TRP A 277 -11.80 6.98 9.24
C TRP A 277 -13.18 7.62 9.44
N ASN A 278 -13.24 8.78 10.07
CA ASN A 278 -14.49 9.45 10.44
C ASN A 278 -15.23 10.04 9.23
N ASN A 279 -14.51 10.62 8.27
CA ASN A 279 -15.11 11.33 7.13
C ASN A 279 -15.46 10.42 5.94
N SER A 280 -15.31 9.10 6.03
CA SER A 280 -15.64 8.15 4.95
C SER A 280 -17.14 8.09 4.54
N GLN A 281 -17.96 9.02 5.01
CA GLN A 281 -19.36 9.24 4.63
C GLN A 281 -19.56 10.46 3.70
N LEU A 282 -18.54 11.30 3.51
CA LEU A 282 -18.64 12.51 2.69
C LEU A 282 -18.25 12.19 1.25
N LYS A 283 -19.24 12.20 0.35
CA LYS A 283 -19.04 12.29 -1.10
C LYS A 283 -18.63 13.70 -1.49
#